data_AF-A0A255TPK7-F1
#
_entry.id   AF-A0A255TPK7-F1
#
_cell.length_a   1.000
_cell.length_b   1.000
_cell.length_c   1.000
_cell.angle_alpha   90.00
_cell.angle_beta   90.00
_cell.angle_gamma   90.00
#
_symmetry.space_group_name_H-M   'P 1'
#
loop_
_entity.id
_entity.type
_entity.pdbx_description
1 polymer ?
#
loop_
_entity_poly.entity_id
_entity_poly.type
_entity_poly.pdbx_seq_one_letter_code
_entity_poly.pdbx_strand_id
1 'polypeptide(L)'
;MAENEDWKIFLNDEAIGDSIEGVGAVKQVSLWTYNKREKSVKKLLMPHPHADGRKLSIEHSFTIPLDSIPTISRVTILSWKGEPLKLLVEGSTDFRNVTSFVVDAESDQAIYLPTNRGSIGISEEDGLLIMQTYEYYKNGGRYNIIEAFNQQGDRIASMDAKTRNN
;
A
#
# COMPACT_ATOMS: atom_id res chain seq x y z
N MET A 1 0.81 12.98 4.79
CA MET A 1 0.80 12.89 6.27
C MET A 1 -0.52 12.25 6.68
N ALA A 2 -0.49 11.25 7.55
CA ALA A 2 -1.68 10.63 8.14
C ALA A 2 -1.62 10.78 9.67
N GLU A 3 -2.76 10.97 10.32
CA GLU A 3 -2.81 11.24 11.76
C GLU A 3 -4.11 10.71 12.35
N ASN A 4 -4.03 10.06 13.51
CA ASN A 4 -5.17 9.73 14.36
C ASN A 4 -4.87 10.19 15.80
N GLU A 5 -5.68 9.81 16.79
CA GLU A 5 -5.49 10.23 18.19
C GLU A 5 -4.13 9.83 18.79
N ASP A 6 -3.57 8.69 18.36
CA ASP A 6 -2.38 8.07 18.95
C ASP A 6 -1.11 8.26 18.13
N TRP A 7 -1.25 8.46 16.81
CA TRP A 7 -0.13 8.40 15.87
C TRP A 7 -0.12 9.58 14.89
N LYS A 8 1.09 10.04 14.54
CA LYS A 8 1.35 10.84 13.34
C LYS A 8 2.28 10.07 12.42
N ILE A 9 1.96 10.04 11.13
CA ILE A 9 2.71 9.33 10.10
C ILE A 9 3.13 10.33 9.02
N PHE A 10 4.42 10.35 8.72
CA PHE A 10 4.98 11.26 7.73
C PHE A 10 5.96 10.53 6.81
N LEU A 11 5.92 10.96 5.56
CA LEU A 11 6.86 10.55 4.53
C LEU A 11 7.96 11.61 4.46
N ASN A 12 9.22 11.16 4.43
CA ASN A 12 10.36 12.05 4.29
C ASN A 12 11.13 11.72 3.02
N ASP A 13 11.40 12.74 2.20
CA ASP A 13 12.31 12.60 1.05
C ASP A 13 13.72 12.33 1.61
N GLU A 14 14.32 11.21 1.22
CA GLU A 14 15.71 10.88 1.56
C GLU A 14 16.63 11.37 0.44
N ALA A 15 17.85 11.79 0.82
CA ALA A 15 18.86 12.14 -0.15
C ALA A 15 19.20 10.90 -1.01
N ILE A 16 19.17 11.04 -2.33
CA ILE A 16 19.49 9.95 -3.26
C ILE A 16 20.99 9.64 -3.12
N GLY A 17 21.31 8.48 -2.54
CA GLY A 17 22.68 8.04 -2.29
C GLY A 17 23.44 7.63 -3.55
N ASP A 18 22.76 7.13 -4.58
CA ASP A 18 23.37 6.75 -5.86
C ASP A 18 22.37 6.95 -6.99
N SER A 19 22.62 7.92 -7.87
CA SER A 19 21.93 8.01 -9.15
C SER A 19 22.43 6.87 -10.05
N ILE A 20 21.59 5.87 -10.32
CA ILE A 20 21.89 4.90 -11.38
C ILE A 20 21.70 5.61 -12.72
N GLU A 21 22.78 5.74 -13.48
CA GLU A 21 22.78 6.36 -14.80
C GLU A 21 21.74 5.70 -15.72
N GLY A 22 20.85 6.49 -16.32
CA GLY A 22 19.81 6.01 -17.24
C GLY A 22 18.47 5.61 -16.60
N VAL A 23 18.34 5.62 -15.27
CA VAL A 23 17.05 5.48 -14.58
C VAL A 23 16.64 6.84 -14.06
N GLY A 24 15.49 7.37 -14.52
CA GLY A 24 14.97 8.65 -14.03
C GLY A 24 14.90 8.66 -12.51
N ALA A 25 15.27 9.78 -11.87
CA ALA A 25 15.39 9.88 -10.42
C ALA A 25 14.06 9.56 -9.71
N VAL A 26 13.87 8.32 -9.27
CA VAL A 26 12.78 7.94 -8.37
C VAL A 26 13.22 8.37 -6.98
N LYS A 27 12.48 9.29 -6.37
CA LYS A 27 12.76 9.75 -5.01
C LYS A 27 12.76 8.56 -4.05
N GLN A 28 13.80 8.45 -3.24
CA GLN A 28 13.80 7.56 -2.09
C GLN A 28 13.01 8.26 -0.98
N VAL A 29 12.05 7.56 -0.36
CA VAL A 29 11.14 8.13 0.63
C VAL A 29 11.09 7.21 1.83
N SER A 30 11.39 7.69 3.03
CA SER A 30 11.21 6.89 4.25
C SER A 30 9.87 7.18 4.92
N LEU A 31 9.31 6.17 5.59
CA LEU A 31 8.11 6.30 6.41
C LEU A 31 8.51 6.39 7.89
N TRP A 32 8.03 7.43 8.55
CA TRP A 32 8.26 7.66 9.97
C TRP A 32 6.96 7.71 10.74
N THR A 33 7.02 7.20 11.97
CA THR A 33 5.92 7.16 12.91
C THR A 33 6.27 7.96 14.15
N TYR A 34 5.34 8.77 14.62
CA TYR A 34 5.42 9.44 15.92
C TYR A 34 4.30 8.95 16.81
N ASN A 35 4.66 8.31 17.93
CA ASN A 35 3.72 7.88 18.96
C ASN A 35 3.43 9.08 19.88
N LYS A 36 2.18 9.54 19.91
CA LYS A 36 1.77 10.72 20.70
C LYS A 36 1.73 10.44 22.20
N ARG A 37 1.56 9.18 22.62
CA ARG A 37 1.53 8.78 24.04
C ARG A 37 2.95 8.73 24.60
N GLU A 38 3.83 8.01 23.91
CA GLU A 38 5.23 7.81 24.33
C GLU A 38 6.14 8.97 23.96
N LYS A 39 5.67 9.89 23.11
CA LYS A 39 6.46 10.99 22.55
C LYS A 39 7.71 10.50 21.81
N SER A 40 7.62 9.33 21.19
CA SER A 40 8.72 8.65 20.49
C SER A 40 8.58 8.77 18.97
N VAL A 41 9.71 8.85 18.27
CA VAL A 41 9.79 8.84 16.79
C VAL A 41 10.56 7.60 16.37
N LYS A 42 10.05 6.88 15.36
CA LYS A 42 10.69 5.69 14.77
C LYS A 42 10.62 5.78 13.25
N LYS A 43 11.72 5.47 12.57
CA LYS A 43 11.70 5.16 11.13
C LYS A 43 11.15 3.75 11.01
N LEU A 44 9.99 3.60 10.39
CA LEU A 44 9.33 2.31 10.29
C LEU A 44 9.85 1.50 9.09
N LEU A 45 9.92 2.14 7.92
CA LEU A 45 10.41 1.48 6.72
C LEU A 45 11.14 2.45 5.79
N MET A 46 12.06 1.88 5.02
CA MET A 46 12.80 2.54 3.95
C MET A 46 12.59 1.69 2.69
N PRO A 47 11.58 2.01 1.86
CA PRO A 47 11.32 1.32 0.61
C PRO A 47 12.50 1.47 -0.36
N HIS A 48 12.64 0.48 -1.24
CA HIS A 48 13.70 0.47 -2.24
C HIS A 48 13.16 0.97 -3.60
N PRO A 49 13.69 2.05 -4.18
CA PRO A 49 13.19 2.61 -5.46
C PRO A 49 13.22 1.63 -6.64
N HIS A 50 14.08 0.62 -6.58
CA HIS A 50 14.21 -0.43 -7.58
C HIS A 50 13.61 -1.77 -7.16
N ALA A 51 12.84 -1.84 -6.06
CA ALA A 51 12.09 -3.04 -5.73
C ALA A 51 11.17 -3.39 -6.91
N ASP A 52 11.27 -4.64 -7.39
CA ASP A 52 10.54 -5.09 -8.56
C ASP A 52 9.08 -5.41 -8.22
N GLY A 53 8.24 -4.38 -8.20
CA GLY A 53 6.78 -4.53 -8.04
C GLY A 53 6.09 -5.18 -9.24
N ARG A 54 6.79 -5.44 -10.36
CA ARG A 54 6.20 -5.98 -11.60
C ARG A 54 5.92 -7.48 -11.52
N LYS A 55 6.49 -8.18 -10.52
CA LYS A 55 6.30 -9.63 -10.31
C LYS A 55 5.02 -9.99 -9.54
N LEU A 56 4.21 -9.01 -9.15
CA LEU A 56 3.13 -9.24 -8.19
C LEU A 56 1.75 -9.47 -8.84
N SER A 57 1.68 -10.05 -10.05
CA SER A 57 0.40 -10.56 -10.58
C SER A 57 0.08 -11.89 -9.90
N ILE A 58 -0.57 -11.84 -8.75
CA ILE A 58 -0.93 -13.05 -8.00
C ILE A 58 -2.39 -12.89 -7.57
N GLU A 59 -3.22 -13.91 -7.77
CA GLU A 59 -4.66 -13.87 -7.45
C GLU A 59 -4.96 -13.70 -5.95
N HIS A 60 -3.95 -13.88 -5.11
CA HIS A 60 -4.02 -13.93 -3.66
C HIS A 60 -2.97 -13.00 -3.01
N SER A 61 -3.30 -12.54 -1.80
CA SER A 61 -2.38 -11.81 -0.94
C SER A 61 -1.25 -12.72 -0.44
N PHE A 62 -0.08 -12.14 -0.17
CA PHE A 62 1.08 -12.85 0.36
C PHE A 62 1.98 -11.88 1.12
N THR A 63 2.85 -12.45 1.95
CA THR A 63 3.76 -11.70 2.81
C THR A 63 5.09 -11.42 2.11
N ILE A 64 5.62 -10.20 2.28
CA ILE A 64 6.94 -9.80 1.79
C ILE A 64 7.72 -9.03 2.87
N PRO A 65 9.06 -9.01 2.81
CA PRO A 65 9.86 -8.16 3.68
C PRO A 65 9.60 -6.67 3.44
N LEU A 66 9.73 -5.82 4.47
CA LEU A 66 9.50 -4.37 4.33
C LEU A 66 10.44 -3.67 3.33
N ASP A 67 11.66 -4.17 3.16
CA ASP A 67 12.64 -3.61 2.21
C ASP A 67 12.30 -3.93 0.73
N SER A 68 11.35 -4.83 0.50
CA SER A 68 10.83 -5.20 -0.81
C SER A 68 9.65 -4.33 -1.25
N ILE A 69 9.23 -3.38 -0.41
CA ILE A 69 8.20 -2.40 -0.76
C ILE A 69 8.81 -1.33 -1.69
N PRO A 70 8.16 -0.98 -2.81
CA PRO A 70 8.63 0.07 -3.71
C PRO A 70 8.38 1.47 -3.13
N THR A 71 8.85 2.51 -3.82
CA THR A 71 8.61 3.89 -3.40
C THR A 71 7.13 4.15 -3.12
N ILE A 72 6.88 4.60 -1.89
CA ILE A 72 5.56 4.86 -1.31
C ILE A 72 5.14 6.31 -1.56
N SER A 73 3.85 6.53 -1.73
CA SER A 73 3.26 7.86 -1.97
C SER A 73 2.05 8.15 -1.10
N ARG A 74 1.36 7.12 -0.59
CA ARG A 74 0.18 7.26 0.25
C ARG A 74 0.25 6.30 1.44
N VAL A 75 -0.22 6.78 2.58
CA VAL A 75 -0.31 6.00 3.82
C VAL A 75 -1.62 6.31 4.51
N THR A 76 -2.30 5.27 4.97
CA THR A 76 -3.53 5.37 5.77
C THR A 76 -3.35 4.58 7.06
N ILE A 77 -3.80 5.14 8.19
CA ILE A 77 -3.78 4.44 9.48
C ILE A 77 -5.00 3.52 9.55
N LEU A 78 -4.78 2.25 9.86
CA LEU A 78 -5.83 1.21 9.97
C LEU A 78 -6.20 0.87 11.41
N SER A 79 -5.28 1.12 12.35
CA SER A 79 -5.46 0.79 13.76
C SER A 79 -6.34 1.81 14.48
N TRP A 80 -7.24 1.30 15.31
CA TRP A 80 -8.11 2.10 16.17
C TRP A 80 -7.34 2.60 17.40
N LYS A 81 -7.99 3.46 18.19
CA LYS A 81 -7.39 3.99 19.42
C LYS A 81 -6.98 2.85 20.35
N GLY A 82 -5.71 2.84 20.75
CA GLY A 82 -5.14 1.84 21.66
C GLY A 82 -4.76 0.51 21.02
N GLU A 83 -4.98 0.32 19.72
CA GLU A 83 -4.51 -0.86 19.00
C GLU A 83 -3.06 -0.70 18.52
N PRO A 84 -2.32 -1.82 18.33
CA PRO A 84 -1.02 -1.80 17.65
C PRO A 84 -1.13 -1.11 16.29
N LEU A 85 -0.12 -0.31 15.94
CA LEU A 85 -0.14 0.48 14.71
C LEU A 85 -0.13 -0.42 13.49
N LYS A 86 -1.20 -0.32 12.69
CA LYS A 86 -1.30 -0.91 11.36
C LYS A 86 -1.55 0.16 10.32
N LEU A 87 -0.92 0.00 9.17
CA LEU A 87 -0.96 0.95 8.07
C LEU A 87 -1.35 0.26 6.77
N LEU A 88 -2.13 0.94 5.95
CA LEU A 88 -2.18 0.68 4.52
C LEU A 88 -1.15 1.60 3.86
N VAL A 89 -0.18 1.00 3.20
CA VAL A 89 0.91 1.69 2.50
C VAL A 89 0.74 1.45 1.00
N GLU A 90 0.77 2.53 0.23
CA GLU A 90 0.53 2.49 -1.20
C GLU A 90 1.58 3.29 -1.96
N GLY A 91 1.98 2.74 -3.10
CA GLY A 91 3.08 3.26 -3.90
C GLY A 91 2.95 2.85 -5.36
N SER A 92 3.92 3.24 -6.18
CA SER A 92 3.95 2.88 -7.59
C SER A 92 5.39 2.74 -8.06
N THR A 93 5.65 1.64 -8.79
CA THR A 93 6.95 1.41 -9.45
C THR A 93 6.99 1.90 -10.89
N ASP A 94 5.83 2.05 -11.53
CA ASP A 94 5.70 2.28 -12.97
C ASP A 94 4.88 3.53 -13.33
N PHE A 95 4.53 4.33 -12.31
CA PHE A 95 3.68 5.54 -12.41
C PHE A 95 2.27 5.28 -12.94
N ARG A 96 1.85 4.02 -13.07
CA ARG A 96 0.55 3.64 -13.65
C ARG A 96 -0.27 2.82 -12.68
N ASN A 97 0.35 1.81 -12.08
CA ASN A 97 -0.29 0.89 -11.16
C ASN A 97 0.07 1.27 -9.72
N VAL A 98 -0.92 1.17 -8.84
CA VAL A 98 -0.73 1.37 -7.41
C VAL A 98 -0.65 0.00 -6.76
N THR A 99 0.48 -0.28 -6.12
CA THR A 99 0.67 -1.46 -5.27
C THR A 99 0.32 -1.11 -3.84
N SER A 100 -0.37 -2.02 -3.14
CA SER A 100 -0.91 -1.78 -1.80
C SER A 100 -0.42 -2.83 -0.82
N PHE A 101 -0.06 -2.41 0.38
CA PHE A 101 0.50 -3.26 1.42
C PHE A 101 -0.12 -2.96 2.77
N VAL A 102 -0.48 -4.00 3.53
CA VAL A 102 -0.78 -3.85 4.96
C VAL A 102 0.53 -4.04 5.74
N VAL A 103 0.89 -3.03 6.53
CA VAL A 103 2.10 -3.00 7.35
C VAL A 103 1.70 -3.00 8.81
N ASP A 104 2.22 -3.94 9.59
CA ASP A 104 2.20 -3.93 11.04
C ASP A 104 3.51 -3.30 11.55
N ALA A 105 3.43 -2.27 12.41
CA ALA A 105 4.60 -1.51 12.85
C ALA A 105 5.59 -2.31 13.71
N GLU A 106 5.16 -3.47 14.22
CA GLU A 106 5.96 -4.40 15.02
C GLU A 106 6.45 -5.60 14.20
N SER A 107 6.11 -5.67 12.91
CA SER A 107 6.54 -6.72 11.98
C SER A 107 7.64 -6.23 11.05
N ASP A 108 8.54 -7.13 10.65
CA ASP A 108 9.52 -6.90 9.57
C ASP A 108 8.98 -7.31 8.18
N GLN A 109 7.72 -7.76 8.14
CA GLN A 109 6.99 -8.12 6.94
C GLN A 109 5.75 -7.25 6.73
N ALA A 110 5.35 -7.13 5.47
CA ALA A 110 4.08 -6.57 5.02
C ALA A 110 3.27 -7.59 4.22
N ILE A 111 1.97 -7.39 4.15
CA ILE A 111 1.05 -8.19 3.35
C ILE A 111 0.75 -7.42 2.07
N TYR A 112 1.16 -7.94 0.92
CA TYR A 112 0.77 -7.40 -0.37
C TYR A 112 -0.70 -7.72 -0.66
N LEU A 113 -1.46 -6.71 -1.09
CA LEU A 113 -2.83 -6.87 -1.57
C LEU A 113 -2.85 -6.89 -3.10
N PRO A 114 -3.46 -7.91 -3.74
CA PRO A 114 -3.43 -8.13 -5.19
C PRO A 114 -4.35 -7.18 -5.96
N THR A 115 -4.03 -5.89 -5.89
CA THR A 115 -4.77 -4.82 -6.55
C THR A 115 -3.82 -3.86 -7.26
N ASN A 116 -4.32 -3.13 -8.27
CA ASN A 116 -3.49 -2.28 -9.12
C ASN A 116 -3.95 -0.80 -9.20
N ARG A 117 -4.99 -0.40 -8.44
CA ARG A 117 -5.44 1.01 -8.36
C ARG A 117 -5.51 1.56 -6.94
N GLY A 118 -5.20 0.74 -5.95
CA GLY A 118 -5.17 1.15 -4.55
C GLY A 118 -6.56 1.20 -3.92
N SER A 119 -6.60 1.70 -2.69
CA SER A 119 -7.79 1.89 -1.89
C SER A 119 -8.67 3.03 -2.40
N ILE A 120 -9.96 2.79 -2.35
CA ILE A 120 -11.02 3.78 -2.58
C ILE A 120 -11.81 4.10 -1.30
N GLY A 121 -11.64 3.30 -0.25
CA GLY A 121 -12.26 3.54 1.05
C GLY A 121 -11.90 2.48 2.08
N ILE A 122 -12.29 2.75 3.33
CA ILE A 122 -12.25 1.79 4.44
C ILE A 122 -13.66 1.75 5.01
N SER A 123 -14.20 0.56 5.24
CA SER A 123 -15.48 0.38 5.90
C SER A 123 -15.39 0.80 7.37
N GLU A 124 -16.34 1.62 7.84
CA GLU A 124 -16.33 2.17 9.21
C GLU A 124 -16.69 1.12 10.27
N GLU A 125 -17.53 0.13 9.93
CA GLU A 125 -18.04 -0.84 10.90
C GLU A 125 -17.03 -1.94 11.22
N ASP A 126 -16.34 -2.45 10.21
CA ASP A 126 -15.49 -3.65 10.29
C ASP A 126 -14.06 -3.41 9.80
N GLY A 127 -13.72 -2.19 9.36
CA GLY A 127 -12.37 -1.83 8.95
C GLY A 127 -11.92 -2.50 7.64
N LEU A 128 -12.84 -3.03 6.83
CA LEU A 128 -12.51 -3.63 5.54
C LEU A 128 -11.89 -2.61 4.59
N LEU A 129 -10.80 -3.03 3.94
CA LEU A 129 -10.10 -2.26 2.92
C LEU A 129 -10.85 -2.43 1.60
N ILE A 130 -11.44 -1.35 1.10
CA ILE A 130 -12.14 -1.34 -0.19
C ILE A 130 -11.15 -0.91 -1.26
N MET A 131 -10.77 -1.87 -2.10
CA MET A 131 -9.70 -1.75 -3.07
C MET A 131 -10.23 -1.81 -4.50
N GLN A 132 -9.55 -1.12 -5.41
CA GLN A 132 -9.88 -1.16 -6.83
C GLN A 132 -8.76 -1.85 -7.62
N THR A 133 -9.20 -2.67 -8.57
CA THR A 133 -8.38 -3.28 -9.61
C THR A 133 -8.99 -2.95 -10.97
N TYR A 134 -8.19 -2.83 -12.01
CA TYR A 134 -8.67 -2.88 -13.39
C TYR A 134 -8.09 -4.07 -14.13
N GLU A 135 -8.90 -4.63 -15.00
CA GLU A 135 -8.52 -5.66 -15.95
C GLU A 135 -8.95 -5.28 -17.36
N TYR A 136 -8.48 -6.03 -18.35
CA TYR A 136 -8.80 -5.80 -19.74
C TYR A 136 -9.81 -6.82 -20.24
N TYR A 137 -10.79 -6.37 -21.02
CA TYR A 137 -11.62 -7.27 -21.81
C TYR A 137 -10.76 -7.96 -22.89
N LYS A 138 -11.15 -9.18 -23.29
CA LYS A 138 -10.46 -9.92 -24.36
C LYS A 138 -10.37 -9.15 -25.68
N ASN A 139 -11.36 -8.31 -25.99
CA ASN A 139 -11.44 -7.48 -27.20
C ASN A 139 -10.92 -6.05 -27.00
N GLY A 140 -10.24 -5.77 -25.89
CA GLY A 140 -9.70 -4.45 -25.57
C GLY A 140 -10.69 -3.55 -24.83
N GLY A 141 -10.14 -2.54 -24.14
CA GLY A 141 -10.86 -1.75 -23.13
C GLY A 141 -10.69 -2.33 -21.73
N ARG A 142 -11.03 -1.54 -20.71
CA ARG A 142 -10.82 -1.88 -19.30
C ARG A 142 -12.16 -1.96 -18.55
N TYR A 143 -12.23 -2.82 -17.55
CA TYR A 143 -13.27 -2.81 -16.52
C TYR A 143 -12.63 -2.74 -15.15
N ASN A 144 -13.41 -2.31 -14.15
CA ASN A 144 -12.96 -2.28 -12.77
C ASN A 144 -13.49 -3.51 -12.03
N ILE A 145 -12.72 -3.95 -11.05
CA ILE A 145 -13.10 -4.92 -10.04
C ILE A 145 -12.97 -4.18 -8.71
N ILE A 146 -14.02 -4.26 -7.88
CA ILE A 146 -14.01 -3.73 -6.52
C ILE A 146 -13.90 -4.90 -5.57
N GLU A 147 -12.91 -4.85 -4.69
CA GLU A 147 -12.56 -5.94 -3.80
C GLU A 147 -12.52 -5.45 -2.36
N ALA A 148 -13.02 -6.26 -1.43
CA ALA A 148 -12.93 -5.98 0.01
C ALA A 148 -11.93 -6.94 0.64
N PHE A 149 -10.97 -6.42 1.39
CA PHE A 149 -9.99 -7.20 2.14
C PHE A 149 -10.10 -6.93 3.63
N ASN A 150 -9.91 -7.94 4.47
CA ASN A 150 -9.63 -7.70 5.89
C ASN A 150 -8.17 -7.20 6.07
N GLN A 151 -7.81 -6.81 7.28
CA GLN A 151 -6.46 -6.34 7.59
C GLN A 151 -5.40 -7.46 7.63
N GLN A 152 -5.82 -8.73 7.52
CA GLN A 152 -4.95 -9.90 7.35
C GLN A 152 -4.68 -10.19 5.87
N GLY A 153 -5.26 -9.39 4.97
CA GLY A 153 -5.11 -9.54 3.53
C GLY A 153 -6.02 -10.61 2.92
N ASP A 154 -6.95 -11.19 3.67
CA ASP A 154 -7.94 -12.10 3.09
C ASP A 154 -8.96 -11.30 2.29
N ARG A 155 -9.19 -11.73 1.04
CA ARG A 155 -10.27 -11.19 0.20
C ARG A 155 -11.61 -11.71 0.72
N ILE A 156 -12.45 -10.81 1.20
CA ILE A 156 -13.77 -11.11 1.75
C ILE A 156 -14.86 -11.07 0.67
N ALA A 157 -14.74 -10.12 -0.26
CA ALA A 157 -15.69 -9.96 -1.36
C ALA A 157 -15.00 -9.41 -2.62
N SER A 158 -15.60 -9.69 -3.78
CA SER A 158 -15.18 -9.15 -5.07
C SER A 158 -16.39 -8.92 -5.97
N MET A 159 -16.39 -7.82 -6.70
CA MET A 159 -17.45 -7.46 -7.63
C MET A 159 -16.86 -6.89 -8.92
N ASP A 160 -17.19 -7.52 -10.04
CA ASP A 160 -16.87 -7.03 -11.37
C ASP A 160 -17.81 -5.89 -11.77
N ALA A 161 -17.27 -4.68 -11.90
CA ALA A 161 -17.97 -3.53 -12.45
C ALA A 161 -17.82 -3.47 -13.98
N LYS A 162 -18.30 -4.51 -14.66
CA LYS A 162 -18.31 -4.59 -16.13
C LYS A 162 -19.43 -3.73 -16.69
N THR A 163 -19.07 -2.81 -17.58
CA THR A 163 -20.00 -1.91 -18.27
C THR A 163 -20.31 -2.36 -19.70
N ARG A 164 -19.58 -3.36 -20.21
CA ARG A 164 -19.86 -3.99 -21.50
C ARG A 164 -20.45 -5.38 -21.24
N ASN A 165 -21.59 -5.65 -21.85
CA ASN A 165 -22.09 -7.01 -21.96
C ASN A 165 -21.24 -7.71 -23.04
N ASN A 166 -20.53 -8.77 -22.66
CA ASN A 166 -19.94 -9.71 -23.62
C ASN A 166 -21.01 -10.70 -24.07
#